data_AF-A0A6M3JTC3-F1
#
_entry.id   AF-A0A6M3JTC3-F1
#
_cell.length_a   1.000
_cell.length_b   1.000
_cell.length_c   1.000
_cell.angle_alpha   90.00
_cell.angle_beta   90.00
_cell.angle_gamma   90.00
#
_symmetry.space_group_name_H-M   'P 1'
#
loop_
_entity.id
_entity.type
_entity.pdbx_description
1 polymer ?
#
loop_
_entity_poly.entity_id
_entity_poly.type
_entity_poly.pdbx_seq_one_letter_code
_entity_poly.pdbx_strand_id
1 'polypeptide(L)'
;MYLSGTSRAVDTGDTYFNEISKENISGRKLAVKFLKRDRVLNLPVYDGKPLEARIEYARFIVDCPNCNNAEYAFEDKLFFCSQCLNSDIQGKARKVKMPKQRKQIEEILGKRAIKNRHWFPSETMQDLENENISHDLEVI
;
A
#
# COMPACT_ATOMS: atom_id res chain seq x y z
N MET A 1 0.54 -6.45 30.22
CA MET A 1 1.98 -6.15 30.40
C MET A 1 2.50 -5.62 29.08
N TYR A 2 2.65 -4.30 28.97
CA TYR A 2 3.13 -3.61 27.77
C TYR A 2 4.65 -3.75 27.69
N LEU A 3 5.18 -4.26 26.58
CA LEU A 3 6.61 -4.18 26.29
C LEU A 3 6.84 -3.15 25.19
N SER A 4 7.46 -2.07 25.63
CA SER A 4 8.09 -1.01 24.84
C SER A 4 9.15 -1.57 23.88
N GLY A 5 9.02 -1.25 22.60
CA GLY A 5 10.01 -1.54 21.56
C GLY A 5 10.08 -0.40 20.55
N THR A 6 10.98 0.54 20.81
CA THR A 6 11.66 1.45 19.86
C THR A 6 10.81 2.28 18.88
N SER A 7 10.75 3.57 19.20
CA SER A 7 10.46 4.69 18.30
C SER A 7 11.19 4.60 16.94
N ARG A 8 10.44 4.90 15.87
CA ARG A 8 10.82 5.08 14.44
C ARG A 8 10.56 3.89 13.51
N ALA A 9 9.29 3.55 13.33
CA ALA A 9 8.82 3.16 12.00
C ALA A 9 8.47 4.45 11.24
N VAL A 10 9.44 5.04 10.54
CA VAL A 10 9.16 6.06 9.52
C VAL A 10 9.41 5.37 8.20
N ASP A 11 8.38 4.72 7.67
CA ASP A 11 8.39 4.27 6.29
C ASP A 11 6.93 4.35 5.84
N THR A 12 6.62 5.49 5.21
CA THR A 12 5.56 5.70 4.23
C THR A 12 4.60 4.52 4.04
N GLY A 13 3.34 4.71 4.37
CA GLY A 13 2.31 3.67 4.33
C GLY A 13 2.05 3.15 5.72
N ASP A 14 0.98 3.63 6.35
CA ASP A 14 0.46 3.00 7.56
C ASP A 14 -0.07 1.60 7.14
N THR A 15 0.82 0.62 7.05
CA THR A 15 0.47 -0.74 6.67
C THR A 15 -0.01 -1.46 7.92
N TYR A 16 -1.29 -1.87 7.91
CA TYR A 16 -1.95 -2.56 9.03
C TYR A 16 -1.64 -4.06 9.09
N PHE A 17 -0.80 -4.56 8.18
CA PHE A 17 -0.30 -5.93 8.27
C PHE A 17 0.76 -5.99 9.38
N ASN A 18 0.30 -6.36 10.57
CA ASN A 18 1.10 -6.52 11.80
C ASN A 18 2.29 -7.50 11.67
N GLU A 19 2.44 -8.21 10.55
CA GLU A 19 3.48 -9.23 10.34
C GLU A 19 4.69 -8.72 9.54
N ILE A 20 4.56 -7.62 8.78
CA ILE A 20 5.62 -7.18 7.84
C ILE A 20 6.81 -6.56 8.57
N SER A 21 6.59 -5.99 9.74
CA SER A 21 7.66 -5.46 10.60
C SER A 21 8.63 -6.54 11.08
N LYS A 22 8.29 -7.83 10.95
CA LYS A 22 9.15 -8.96 11.39
C LYS A 22 10.14 -9.43 10.32
N GLU A 23 9.99 -9.06 9.05
CA GLU A 23 10.80 -9.61 7.95
C GLU A 23 11.89 -8.67 7.39
N ASN A 24 12.19 -7.55 8.06
CA ASN A 24 13.29 -6.63 7.66
C ASN A 24 13.23 -6.15 6.18
N ILE A 25 12.04 -6.01 5.60
CA ILE A 25 11.91 -5.53 4.22
C ILE A 25 11.93 -3.99 4.22
N SER A 26 13.15 -3.44 4.24
CA SER A 26 13.42 -1.99 4.35
C SER A 26 12.99 -1.19 3.13
N GLY A 27 12.37 -0.01 3.34
CA GLY A 27 12.21 1.02 2.32
C GLY A 27 13.54 1.68 1.93
N ARG A 28 13.67 2.19 0.70
CA ARG A 28 14.88 2.91 0.25
C ARG A 28 14.99 4.27 0.95
N LYS A 29 16.19 4.61 1.47
CA LYS A 29 16.52 5.89 2.16
C LYS A 29 16.07 7.18 1.44
N LEU A 30 15.93 7.17 0.11
CA LEU A 30 15.49 8.33 -0.69
C LEU A 30 13.99 8.63 -0.56
N ALA A 31 13.15 7.61 -0.35
CA ALA A 31 11.71 7.75 -0.11
C ALA A 31 11.45 8.61 1.15
N VAL A 32 12.27 8.41 2.19
CA VAL A 32 12.14 9.06 3.51
C VAL A 32 12.19 10.60 3.45
N LYS A 33 12.88 11.20 2.48
CA LYS A 33 13.01 12.68 2.38
C LYS A 33 11.83 13.33 1.66
N PHE A 34 11.27 12.69 0.64
CA PHE A 34 10.20 13.25 -0.20
C PHE A 34 8.80 12.87 0.29
N LEU A 35 8.68 11.76 0.98
CA LEU A 35 7.40 11.19 1.41
C LEU A 35 7.17 11.35 2.92
N LYS A 36 7.76 12.37 3.56
CA LYS A 36 7.32 12.76 4.89
C LYS A 36 5.83 13.09 4.83
N ARG A 37 5.02 12.38 5.63
CA ARG A 37 3.55 12.52 5.67
C ARG A 37 3.10 13.98 5.68
N ASP A 38 3.66 14.78 6.58
CA ASP A 38 3.35 16.20 6.72
C ASP A 38 3.59 17.00 5.43
N ARG A 39 4.62 16.66 4.65
CA ARG A 39 4.87 17.33 3.37
C ARG A 39 3.75 17.02 2.39
N VAL A 40 3.36 15.75 2.26
CA VAL A 40 2.34 15.31 1.31
C VAL A 40 0.97 15.89 1.66
N LEU A 41 0.64 15.96 2.95
CA LEU A 41 -0.59 16.59 3.44
C LEU A 41 -0.70 18.08 3.09
N ASN A 42 0.44 18.78 2.98
CA ASN A 42 0.48 20.21 2.66
C ASN A 42 0.58 20.51 1.14
N LEU A 43 0.60 19.50 0.27
CA LEU A 43 0.60 19.72 -1.17
C LEU A 43 -0.80 20.10 -1.67
N PRO A 44 -0.91 20.97 -2.70
CA PRO A 44 -2.17 21.15 -3.40
C PRO A 44 -2.65 19.82 -3.99
N VAL A 45 -3.95 19.56 -3.90
CA VAL A 45 -4.54 18.31 -4.39
C VAL A 45 -5.04 18.51 -5.81
N TYR A 46 -4.68 17.58 -6.69
CA TYR A 46 -5.19 17.53 -8.06
C TYR A 46 -6.63 17.03 -8.07
N ASP A 47 -7.52 17.79 -8.71
CA ASP A 47 -8.95 17.46 -8.80
C ASP A 47 -9.25 16.59 -10.03
N GLY A 48 -8.67 15.40 -10.04
CA GLY A 48 -8.92 14.37 -11.05
C GLY A 48 -9.41 13.07 -10.45
N LYS A 49 -9.51 12.05 -11.31
CA LYS A 49 -9.90 10.69 -10.89
C LYS A 49 -8.95 10.19 -9.79
N PRO A 50 -9.47 9.69 -8.65
CA PRO A 50 -8.65 9.06 -7.63
C PRO A 50 -7.91 7.83 -8.17
N LEU A 51 -6.69 7.62 -7.68
CA LEU A 51 -5.96 6.37 -7.92
C LEU A 51 -6.52 5.28 -7.00
N GLU A 52 -6.54 4.04 -7.48
CA GLU A 52 -6.98 2.91 -6.66
C GLU A 52 -5.76 2.26 -6.00
N ALA A 53 -5.89 1.92 -4.73
CA ALA A 53 -4.87 1.16 -4.03
C ALA A 53 -5.04 -0.33 -4.34
N ARG A 54 -3.93 -1.05 -4.49
CA ARG A 54 -3.88 -2.52 -4.62
C ARG A 54 -2.98 -3.11 -3.55
N ILE A 55 -3.08 -4.41 -3.30
CA ILE A 55 -2.17 -5.12 -2.39
C ILE A 55 -1.10 -5.85 -3.19
N GLU A 56 0.16 -5.67 -2.81
CA GLU A 56 1.29 -6.45 -3.30
C GLU A 56 2.13 -6.91 -2.10
N TYR A 57 2.41 -8.21 -2.01
CA TYR A 57 3.16 -8.79 -0.89
C TYR A 57 2.62 -8.35 0.48
N ALA A 58 1.29 -8.38 0.63
CA ALA A 58 0.58 -7.91 1.82
C ALA A 58 0.74 -6.40 2.10
N ARG A 59 0.99 -5.56 1.11
CA ARG A 59 1.09 -4.10 1.31
C ARG A 59 0.16 -3.35 0.40
N PHE A 60 -0.60 -2.43 0.96
CA PHE A 60 -1.32 -1.46 0.14
C PHE A 60 -0.32 -0.52 -0.54
N ILE A 61 -0.36 -0.52 -1.85
CA ILE A 61 0.43 0.35 -2.72
C ILE A 61 -0.46 1.01 -3.76
N VAL A 62 0.06 2.07 -4.35
CA VAL A 62 -0.59 2.85 -5.39
C VAL A 62 0.40 3.03 -6.54
N ASP A 63 -0.02 2.70 -7.76
CA ASP A 63 0.80 2.87 -8.95
C ASP A 63 0.76 4.32 -9.44
N CYS A 64 1.94 4.87 -9.76
CA CYS A 64 2.08 6.16 -10.39
C CYS A 64 1.67 6.06 -11.87
N PRO A 65 0.64 6.80 -12.33
CA PRO A 65 0.20 6.74 -13.73
C PRO A 65 1.19 7.38 -14.72
N ASN A 66 2.24 8.04 -14.23
CA ASN A 66 3.19 8.80 -15.06
C ASN A 66 4.51 8.04 -15.30
N CYS A 67 5.12 7.50 -14.25
CA CYS A 67 6.43 6.86 -14.35
C CYS A 67 6.43 5.35 -14.03
N ASN A 68 5.26 4.75 -13.85
CA ASN A 68 5.08 3.32 -13.56
C ASN A 68 5.83 2.83 -12.30
N ASN A 69 6.20 3.75 -11.38
CA ASN A 69 6.68 3.41 -10.05
C ASN A 69 5.49 3.20 -9.11
N ALA A 70 5.66 2.41 -8.05
CA ALA A 70 4.65 2.26 -6.99
C ALA A 70 5.15 2.86 -5.68
N GLU A 71 4.23 3.41 -4.88
CA GLU A 71 4.50 3.87 -3.52
C GLU A 71 3.46 3.26 -2.57
N TYR A 72 3.78 3.21 -1.29
CA TYR A 72 2.82 2.76 -0.29
C TYR A 72 1.60 3.69 -0.19
N ALA A 73 0.42 3.10 0.01
CA ALA A 73 -0.80 3.85 0.22
C ALA A 73 -0.84 4.46 1.63
N PHE A 74 -1.20 5.75 1.75
CA PHE A 74 -1.36 6.43 3.03
C PHE A 74 -2.82 6.45 3.49
N GLU A 75 -3.07 6.41 4.81
CA GLU A 75 -4.42 6.55 5.37
C GLU A 75 -5.07 7.89 5.04
N ASP A 76 -4.25 8.92 4.83
CA ASP A 76 -4.70 10.24 4.43
C ASP A 76 -5.33 10.25 3.01
N LYS A 77 -5.32 9.11 2.31
CA LYS A 77 -5.89 8.96 0.97
C LYS A 77 -5.27 9.93 -0.03
N LEU A 78 -3.99 10.22 0.15
CA LEU A 78 -3.18 11.03 -0.76
C LEU A 78 -1.99 10.21 -1.27
N PHE A 79 -1.63 10.47 -2.51
CA PHE A 79 -0.49 9.88 -3.19
C PHE A 79 0.41 10.95 -3.76
N PHE A 80 1.71 10.78 -3.56
CA PHE A 80 2.76 11.56 -4.18
C PHE A 80 3.89 10.63 -4.59
N CYS A 81 4.28 10.63 -5.86
CA CYS A 81 5.36 9.77 -6.33
C CYS A 81 6.72 10.37 -5.96
N SER A 82 7.58 9.62 -5.26
CA SER A 82 8.93 10.10 -4.91
C SER A 82 9.89 10.13 -6.10
N GLN A 83 9.58 9.38 -7.15
CA GLN A 83 10.41 9.25 -8.35
C GLN A 83 10.19 10.39 -9.35
N CYS A 84 8.95 10.58 -9.85
CA CYS A 84 8.65 11.63 -10.83
C CYS A 84 8.09 12.91 -10.22
N LEU A 85 7.88 12.94 -8.90
CA LEU A 85 7.32 14.08 -8.18
C LEU A 85 5.96 14.54 -8.75
N ASN A 86 5.18 13.62 -9.31
CA ASN A 86 3.90 13.92 -10.00
C ASN A 86 4.04 15.06 -11.03
N SER A 87 5.13 15.05 -11.82
CA SER A 87 5.46 16.11 -12.78
C SER A 87 4.37 16.41 -13.80
N ASP A 88 3.60 15.39 -14.19
CA ASP A 88 2.46 15.44 -15.10
C ASP A 88 1.29 16.29 -14.59
N ILE A 89 1.19 16.47 -13.27
CA ILE A 89 0.18 17.31 -12.60
C ILE A 89 0.83 18.42 -11.77
N GLN A 90 2.01 18.89 -12.21
CA GLN A 90 2.71 20.04 -11.62
C GLN A 90 3.02 19.85 -10.12
N GLY A 91 3.34 18.63 -9.69
CA GLY A 91 3.72 18.36 -8.30
C GLY A 91 2.56 18.32 -7.31
N LYS A 92 1.31 18.32 -7.78
CA LYS A 92 0.12 18.17 -6.92
C LYS A 92 0.00 16.73 -6.40
N ALA A 93 -0.60 16.56 -5.21
CA ALA A 93 -0.95 15.24 -4.69
C ALA A 93 -2.19 14.68 -5.42
N ARG A 94 -2.26 13.35 -5.57
CA ARG A 94 -3.44 12.66 -6.10
C ARG A 94 -4.29 12.11 -4.96
N LYS A 95 -5.62 12.12 -5.12
CA LYS A 95 -6.53 11.39 -4.21
C LYS A 95 -6.35 9.88 -4.41
N VAL A 96 -6.47 9.12 -3.34
CA VAL A 96 -6.41 7.64 -3.33
C VAL A 96 -7.75 7.10 -2.83
N LYS A 97 -8.26 6.08 -3.53
CA LYS A 97 -9.44 5.32 -3.15
C LYS A 97 -8.98 3.99 -2.55
N MET A 98 -9.14 3.89 -1.23
CA MET A 98 -8.96 2.63 -0.49
C MET A 98 -10.22 1.76 -0.63
N PRO A 99 -10.09 0.41 -0.61
CA PRO A 99 -11.26 -0.47 -0.61
C PRO A 99 -12.10 -0.30 0.66
N LYS A 100 -13.42 -0.38 0.53
CA LYS A 100 -14.34 -0.33 1.68
C LYS A 100 -14.20 -1.54 2.60
N GLN A 101 -13.89 -2.71 2.01
CA GLN A 101 -13.84 -4.02 2.69
C GLN A 101 -12.42 -4.39 3.12
N ARG A 102 -11.57 -3.40 3.40
CA ARG A 102 -10.14 -3.59 3.67
C ARG A 102 -9.84 -4.73 4.64
N LYS A 103 -10.47 -4.73 5.82
CA LYS A 103 -10.21 -5.74 6.86
C LYS A 103 -10.51 -7.15 6.38
N GLN A 104 -11.59 -7.32 5.61
CA GLN A 104 -11.99 -8.61 5.08
C GLN A 104 -11.01 -9.10 4.01
N ILE A 105 -10.53 -8.20 3.14
CA ILE A 105 -9.49 -8.51 2.15
C ILE A 105 -8.22 -8.97 2.88
N GLU A 106 -7.76 -8.21 3.88
CA GLU A 106 -6.58 -8.55 4.68
C GLU A 106 -6.72 -9.90 5.38
N GLU A 107 -7.89 -10.22 5.93
CA GLU A 107 -8.19 -11.50 6.59
C GLU A 107 -8.15 -12.69 5.61
N ILE A 108 -8.76 -12.56 4.43
CA ILE A 108 -8.73 -13.61 3.40
C ILE A 108 -7.31 -13.84 2.92
N LEU A 109 -6.56 -12.77 2.63
CA LEU A 109 -5.16 -12.87 2.22
C LEU A 109 -4.25 -13.42 3.32
N GLY A 110 -4.58 -13.19 4.59
CA GLY A 110 -3.79 -13.67 5.73
C GLY A 110 -3.63 -15.19 5.77
N LYS A 111 -4.52 -15.94 5.11
CA LYS A 111 -4.51 -17.40 5.06
C LYS A 111 -3.40 -17.98 4.17
N ARG A 112 -2.85 -17.21 3.23
CA ARG A 112 -1.79 -17.63 2.30
C ARG A 112 -0.42 -17.05 2.65
N ALA A 113 0.65 -17.63 2.10
CA ALA A 113 2.02 -17.14 2.26
C ALA A 113 2.16 -15.70 1.72
N ILE A 114 3.00 -14.86 2.37
CA ILE A 114 3.17 -13.43 2.03
C ILE A 114 3.44 -13.21 0.53
N LYS A 115 4.27 -14.06 -0.08
CA LYS A 115 4.59 -14.02 -1.50
C LYS A 115 3.40 -14.14 -2.45
N ASN A 116 2.26 -14.64 -1.96
CA ASN A 116 1.02 -14.82 -2.73
C ASN A 116 -0.07 -13.83 -2.27
N ARG A 117 0.21 -12.93 -1.31
CA ARG A 117 -0.77 -11.96 -0.80
C ARG A 117 -0.89 -10.76 -1.74
N HIS A 118 -1.57 -10.95 -2.86
CA HIS A 118 -1.90 -9.92 -3.82
C HIS A 118 -3.41 -9.67 -3.83
N TRP A 119 -3.81 -8.44 -4.16
CA TRP A 119 -5.21 -8.10 -4.44
C TRP A 119 -5.29 -6.88 -5.37
N PHE A 120 -6.19 -6.89 -6.33
CA PHE A 120 -6.48 -5.80 -7.25
C PHE A 120 -7.90 -5.23 -7.02
N PRO A 121 -8.12 -3.92 -7.23
CA PRO A 121 -9.44 -3.29 -7.10
C PRO A 121 -10.59 -3.93 -7.90
N SER A 122 -10.26 -4.65 -8.98
CA SER A 122 -11.20 -5.38 -9.82
C SER A 122 -11.61 -6.74 -9.25
N GLU A 123 -10.89 -7.27 -8.27
CA GLU A 123 -11.15 -8.60 -7.69
C GLU A 123 -12.22 -8.53 -6.61
N THR A 124 -13.10 -9.52 -6.64
CA THR A 124 -14.14 -9.74 -5.64
C THR A 124 -13.62 -10.61 -4.50
N MET A 125 -14.40 -10.68 -3.40
CA MET A 125 -14.08 -11.57 -2.29
C MET A 125 -14.12 -13.04 -2.71
N GLN A 126 -15.01 -13.39 -3.64
CA GLN A 126 -15.10 -14.74 -4.18
C GLN A 126 -13.84 -15.11 -4.98
N ASP A 127 -13.27 -14.16 -5.73
CA ASP A 127 -12.02 -14.38 -6.45
C ASP A 127 -10.88 -14.70 -5.48
N LEU A 128 -10.76 -13.93 -4.39
CA LEU A 128 -9.76 -14.18 -3.35
C LEU A 128 -9.94 -15.53 -2.64
N GLU A 129 -11.17 -15.95 -2.39
CA GLU A 129 -11.47 -17.25 -1.80
C GLU A 129 -11.08 -18.40 -2.75
N ASN A 130 -11.38 -18.25 -4.05
CA ASN A 130 -11.01 -19.22 -5.06
C ASN A 130 -9.48 -19.36 -5.20
N GLU A 131 -8.76 -18.24 -5.16
CA GLU A 131 -7.29 -18.24 -5.19
C GLU A 131 -6.67 -18.94 -3.97
N ASN A 132 -7.25 -18.77 -2.79
CA ASN A 132 -6.79 -19.46 -1.60
C ASN A 132 -6.97 -20.99 -1.75
N ILE A 133 -8.11 -21.44 -2.29
CA ILE A 133 -8.34 -22.87 -2.57
C ILE A 133 -7.29 -23.39 -3.55
N SER A 134 -7.00 -22.67 -4.64
CA SER A 134 -5.97 -23.12 -5.59
C SER A 134 -4.58 -23.20 -4.97
N HIS A 135 -4.21 -22.26 -4.10
CA HIS A 135 -2.92 -22.30 -3.43
C HIS A 135 -2.84 -23.38 -2.34
N ASP A 136 -3.93 -23.70 -1.65
CA ASP A 136 -3.95 -24.82 -0.71
C ASP A 136 -3.77 -26.16 -1.45
N LEU A 137 -4.24 -26.27 -2.70
CA LEU A 137 -4.02 -27.44 -3.57
C LEU A 137 -2.57 -27.55 -4.09
N GLU A 138 -1.81 -26.45 -4.13
CA GLU A 138 -0.38 -26.45 -4.53
C GLU A 138 0.56 -26.95 -3.40
N VAL A 139 0.05 -27.10 -2.17
CA VAL A 139 0.84 -27.47 -0.98
C VAL A 139 0.77 -28.98 -0.67
N ILE A 140 0.05 -29.77 -1.49
CA ILE A 140 -0.12 -31.24 -1.34
C ILE A 140 0.88 -32.03 -2.19
#